data_AF-A0A0F9QUT1-F1
#
_entry.id   AF-A0A0F9QUT1-F1
#
_cell.length_a   1.000
_cell.length_b   1.000
_cell.length_c   1.000
_cell.angle_alpha   90.00
_cell.angle_beta   90.00
_cell.angle_gamma   90.00
#
_symmetry.space_group_name_H-M   'P 1'
#
loop_
_entity.id
_entity.type
_entity.pdbx_description
1 polymer ?
#
loop_
_entity_poly.entity_id
_entity_poly.type
_entity_poly.pdbx_seq_one_letter_code
_entity_poly.pdbx_strand_id
1 'polypeptide(L)'
;MNNSIALRANAEVEAARLPALLARAEHLAGAVLLGAHGRRRAGVGDDFWQYRPAQIGDSRRRIDHRRSAMGDQEFVRESEWQIAQSVMLWVDQGASMRFTSDANLPQKADRARLLGLAIAILLQRAGERVGLTGTALPPRSGAVQIQRLAEMFCKDDTADYAPPEHRAMIPQARAVFISDFMGDLGGVTLALTKAADRGVRGVLCHVLDPSEEAFPFSGRTIFESV
;
A
#
# COMPACT_ATOMS: atom_id res chain seq x y z
N MET A 1 -16.53 6.52 -8.91
CA MET A 1 -16.69 6.22 -7.46
C MET A 1 -15.87 7.20 -6.62
N ASN A 2 -16.48 8.33 -6.23
CA ASN A 2 -15.83 9.35 -5.39
C ASN A 2 -16.23 9.28 -3.90
N ASN A 3 -16.64 8.09 -3.43
CA ASN A 3 -17.06 7.87 -2.05
C ASN A 3 -16.11 6.88 -1.38
N SER A 4 -15.38 7.35 -0.36
CA SER A 4 -14.36 6.57 0.33
C SER A 4 -14.91 5.35 1.07
N ILE A 5 -16.14 5.42 1.59
CA ILE A 5 -16.80 4.31 2.30
C ILE A 5 -17.13 3.20 1.30
N ALA A 6 -17.74 3.55 0.17
CA ALA A 6 -18.09 2.59 -0.87
C ALA A 6 -16.83 1.98 -1.50
N LEU A 7 -15.81 2.80 -1.77
CA LEU A 7 -14.52 2.33 -2.29
C LEU A 7 -13.88 1.31 -1.35
N ARG A 8 -13.87 1.59 -0.04
CA ARG A 8 -13.33 0.67 0.96
C ARG A 8 -14.10 -0.64 1.02
N ALA A 9 -15.43 -0.59 1.07
CA ALA A 9 -16.25 -1.80 1.11
C ALA A 9 -16.00 -2.69 -0.12
N ASN A 10 -15.96 -2.09 -1.31
CA ASN A 10 -15.69 -2.82 -2.56
C ASN A 10 -14.27 -3.40 -2.56
N ALA A 11 -13.27 -2.64 -2.11
CA ALA A 11 -11.89 -3.12 -2.02
C ALA A 11 -11.73 -4.27 -1.01
N GLU A 12 -12.46 -4.25 0.11
CA GLU A 12 -12.49 -5.34 1.08
C GLU A 12 -13.09 -6.62 0.48
N VAL A 13 -14.17 -6.50 -0.33
CA VAL A 13 -14.79 -7.62 -1.05
C VAL A 13 -13.82 -8.24 -2.06
N GLU A 14 -13.14 -7.42 -2.88
CA GLU A 14 -12.16 -7.93 -3.85
C GLU A 14 -10.96 -8.58 -3.15
N ALA A 15 -10.41 -7.93 -2.12
CA ALA A 15 -9.30 -8.45 -1.34
C ALA A 15 -9.67 -9.74 -0.58
N ALA A 16 -10.94 -9.94 -0.17
CA ALA A 16 -11.35 -11.13 0.58
C ALA A 16 -11.14 -12.45 -0.21
N ARG A 17 -11.07 -12.38 -1.54
CA ARG A 17 -10.89 -13.54 -2.43
C ARG A 17 -9.44 -13.97 -2.58
N LEU A 18 -8.49 -13.18 -2.06
CA LEU A 18 -7.06 -13.38 -2.26
C LEU A 18 -6.33 -13.57 -0.91
N PRO A 19 -5.26 -14.37 -0.87
CA PRO A 19 -4.42 -14.48 0.31
C PRO A 19 -3.69 -13.16 0.59
N ALA A 20 -3.20 -12.99 1.82
CA ALA A 20 -2.39 -11.85 2.20
C ALA A 20 -1.16 -11.69 1.26
N LEU A 21 -0.84 -10.44 0.89
CA LEU A 21 0.21 -10.14 -0.08
C LEU A 21 1.50 -9.75 0.64
N LEU A 22 2.56 -10.52 0.42
CA LEU A 22 3.88 -10.25 0.99
C LEU A 22 4.70 -9.36 0.06
N ALA A 23 5.30 -8.29 0.58
CA ALA A 23 6.06 -7.33 -0.22
C ALA A 23 7.46 -7.85 -0.63
N ARG A 24 7.89 -9.01 -0.11
CA ARG A 24 9.18 -9.66 -0.47
C ARG A 24 9.06 -11.18 -0.35
N ALA A 25 8.97 -11.87 -1.49
CA ALA A 25 8.87 -13.34 -1.54
C ALA A 25 10.23 -14.07 -1.47
N GLU A 26 11.33 -13.46 -1.97
CA GLU A 26 12.57 -14.20 -2.26
C GLU A 26 13.41 -14.64 -1.03
N HIS A 27 13.15 -14.13 0.17
CA HIS A 27 13.86 -14.59 1.39
C HIS A 27 13.07 -15.64 2.19
N LEU A 28 11.99 -16.20 1.64
CA LEU A 28 11.14 -17.19 2.32
C LEU A 28 11.47 -18.64 1.98
N ALA A 29 12.24 -18.93 0.92
CA ALA A 29 12.53 -20.29 0.51
C ALA A 29 13.33 -21.14 1.54
N GLY A 30 13.86 -20.53 2.62
CA GLY A 30 14.58 -21.24 3.68
C GLY A 30 13.82 -21.46 5.00
N ALA A 31 12.58 -20.94 5.13
CA ALA A 31 11.82 -21.01 6.39
C ALA A 31 10.39 -21.55 6.23
N VAL A 32 10.07 -22.09 5.05
CA VAL A 32 8.76 -22.67 4.76
C VAL A 32 8.84 -24.16 5.04
N LEU A 33 8.47 -24.55 6.26
CA LEU A 33 7.74 -25.78 6.60
C LEU A 33 7.67 -25.92 8.13
N LEU A 34 6.64 -25.35 8.75
CA LEU A 34 5.82 -25.95 9.81
C LEU A 34 4.92 -24.89 10.46
N GLY A 35 3.65 -24.91 10.04
CA GLY A 35 2.54 -24.15 10.64
C GLY A 35 2.57 -22.65 10.33
N ALA A 36 1.73 -22.18 9.42
CA ALA A 36 1.26 -20.80 9.26
C ALA A 36 2.25 -19.62 9.53
N HIS A 37 3.56 -19.71 9.20
CA HIS A 37 4.54 -18.69 9.63
C HIS A 37 5.71 -18.47 8.67
N GLY A 38 6.26 -17.25 8.68
CA GLY A 38 7.52 -16.92 8.00
C GLY A 38 8.42 -15.87 8.66
N ARG A 39 8.01 -15.21 9.76
CA ARG A 39 8.86 -14.23 10.48
C ARG A 39 8.58 -14.22 11.98
N ARG A 40 9.18 -15.17 12.72
CA ARG A 40 9.07 -15.28 14.18
C ARG A 40 10.43 -15.07 14.84
N ARG A 41 10.70 -13.85 15.33
CA ARG A 41 11.76 -13.57 16.32
C ARG A 41 11.12 -12.77 17.46
N ALA A 42 11.62 -12.89 18.69
CA ALA A 42 11.16 -12.04 19.79
C ALA A 42 11.67 -10.59 19.60
N GLY A 43 10.81 -9.58 19.81
CA GLY A 43 11.21 -8.17 19.67
C GLY A 43 10.10 -7.16 19.99
N VAL A 44 10.31 -5.91 19.58
CA VAL A 44 9.33 -4.82 19.75
C VAL A 44 8.39 -4.82 18.54
N GLY A 45 7.15 -5.25 18.74
CA GLY A 45 6.09 -5.33 17.73
C GLY A 45 4.71 -5.15 18.39
N ASP A 46 3.64 -5.20 17.61
CA ASP A 46 2.27 -4.97 18.13
C ASP A 46 1.57 -6.28 18.59
N ASP A 47 1.94 -7.42 18.00
CA ASP A 47 1.33 -8.71 18.32
C ASP A 47 2.02 -9.42 19.50
N PHE A 48 1.21 -9.85 20.47
CA PHE A 48 1.65 -10.58 21.67
C PHE A 48 2.30 -11.92 21.29
N TRP A 49 3.54 -12.14 21.73
CA TRP A 49 4.24 -13.41 21.56
C TRP A 49 4.18 -14.25 22.84
N GLN A 50 4.84 -13.77 23.90
CA GLN A 50 4.87 -14.45 25.19
C GLN A 50 5.13 -13.44 26.31
N TYR A 51 4.84 -13.86 27.54
CA TYR A 51 5.36 -13.19 28.73
C TYR A 51 6.70 -13.82 29.11
N ARG A 52 7.68 -12.99 29.45
CA ARG A 52 8.90 -13.47 30.13
C ARG A 52 9.15 -12.69 31.42
N PRO A 53 9.85 -13.27 32.40
CA PRO A 53 10.32 -12.53 33.56
C PRO A 53 11.15 -11.30 33.13
N ALA A 54 10.91 -10.17 33.78
CA ALA A 54 11.68 -8.94 33.58
C ALA A 54 13.14 -9.17 33.98
N GLN A 55 14.08 -8.61 33.20
CA GLN A 55 15.50 -8.66 33.48
C GLN A 55 16.07 -7.26 33.69
N ILE A 56 17.22 -7.21 34.36
CA ILE A 56 17.97 -5.96 34.58
C ILE A 56 18.37 -5.40 33.21
N GLY A 57 17.90 -4.19 32.90
CA GLY A 57 18.07 -3.53 31.61
C GLY A 57 16.79 -3.42 30.77
N ASP A 58 15.71 -4.09 31.16
CA ASP A 58 14.41 -3.91 30.51
C ASP A 58 13.79 -2.55 30.83
N SER A 59 13.23 -1.91 29.80
CA SER A 59 12.48 -0.67 29.99
C SER A 59 11.20 -0.92 30.78
N ARG A 60 10.98 -0.14 31.85
CA ARG A 60 9.77 -0.20 32.68
C ARG A 60 8.47 -0.03 31.89
N ARG A 61 8.50 0.67 30.75
CA ARG A 61 7.32 0.83 29.86
C ARG A 61 6.89 -0.47 29.19
N ARG A 62 7.74 -1.50 29.15
CA ARG A 62 7.42 -2.81 28.57
C ARG A 62 6.87 -3.81 29.61
N ILE A 63 6.82 -3.42 30.88
CA ILE A 63 6.25 -4.23 31.95
C ILE A 63 4.74 -4.25 31.77
N ASP A 64 4.18 -5.44 31.67
CA ASP A 64 2.73 -5.62 31.69
C ASP A 64 2.28 -5.64 33.16
N HIS A 65 1.78 -4.50 33.63
CA HIS A 65 1.32 -4.35 35.01
C HIS A 65 0.12 -5.25 35.33
N ARG A 66 -0.69 -5.63 34.33
CA ARG A 66 -1.87 -6.48 34.55
C ARG A 66 -1.47 -7.92 34.82
N ARG A 67 -0.51 -8.45 34.05
CA ARG A 67 0.05 -9.79 34.28
C ARG A 67 0.90 -9.84 35.54
N SER A 68 1.70 -8.80 35.78
CA SER A 68 2.58 -8.73 36.95
C SER A 68 1.83 -8.61 38.27
N ALA A 69 0.63 -8.02 38.27
CA ALA A 69 -0.21 -7.93 39.47
C ALA A 69 -0.78 -9.28 39.96
N MET A 70 -0.64 -10.37 39.18
CA MET A 70 -1.14 -11.70 39.55
C MET A 70 -0.12 -12.52 40.38
N GLY A 71 1.06 -11.98 40.69
CA GLY A 71 2.09 -12.64 41.52
C GLY A 71 3.25 -11.72 41.89
N ASP A 72 4.32 -12.28 42.47
CA ASP A 72 5.47 -11.51 42.99
C ASP A 72 6.57 -11.22 41.95
N GLN A 73 6.34 -11.55 40.68
CA GLN A 73 7.31 -11.34 39.59
C GLN A 73 6.80 -10.34 38.55
N GLU A 74 7.68 -9.43 38.14
CA GLU A 74 7.43 -8.53 37.02
C GLU A 74 7.59 -9.29 35.69
N PHE A 75 6.59 -9.17 34.81
CA PHE A 75 6.60 -9.75 33.48
C PHE A 75 6.71 -8.66 32.42
N VAL A 76 7.63 -8.88 31.49
CA VAL A 76 7.71 -8.10 30.24
C VAL A 76 6.88 -8.81 29.19
N ARG A 77 6.01 -8.06 28.52
CA ARG A 77 5.32 -8.53 27.34
C ARG A 77 6.28 -8.47 26.15
N GLU A 78 6.69 -9.62 25.65
CA GLU A 78 7.42 -9.69 24.37
C GLU A 78 6.43 -9.73 23.23
N SER A 79 6.74 -8.96 22.19
CA SER A 79 5.96 -8.94 20.97
C SER A 79 6.70 -9.66 19.84
N GLU A 80 5.97 -10.07 18.82
CA GLU A 80 6.56 -10.68 17.63
C GLU A 80 7.34 -9.62 16.82
N TRP A 81 8.61 -9.91 16.50
CA TRP A 81 9.43 -9.09 15.62
C TRP A 81 9.07 -9.36 14.16
N GLN A 82 8.10 -8.61 13.66
CA GLN A 82 7.79 -8.57 12.23
C GLN A 82 8.56 -7.39 11.60
N ILE A 83 9.50 -7.64 10.68
CA ILE A 83 10.07 -6.56 9.84
C ILE A 83 9.03 -6.15 8.80
N ALA A 84 7.96 -5.47 9.20
CA ALA A 84 7.00 -4.90 8.26
C ALA A 84 7.76 -4.08 7.22
N GLN A 85 7.68 -4.46 5.94
CA GLN A 85 8.16 -3.64 4.84
C GLN A 85 7.25 -2.44 4.70
N SER A 86 7.86 -1.32 4.29
CA SER A 86 7.09 -0.15 3.87
C SER A 86 6.79 -0.30 2.38
N VAL A 87 5.52 -0.15 2.01
CA VAL A 87 5.05 -0.10 0.63
C VAL A 87 4.42 1.26 0.36
N MET A 88 4.96 1.97 -0.62
CA MET A 88 4.46 3.27 -1.06
C MET A 88 3.55 3.08 -2.28
N LEU A 89 2.38 3.68 -2.26
CA LEU A 89 1.38 3.64 -3.31
C LEU A 89 1.33 4.99 -4.00
N TRP A 90 1.20 4.98 -5.31
CA TRP A 90 0.71 6.13 -6.06
C TRP A 90 -0.38 5.63 -6.99
N VAL A 91 -1.55 6.24 -6.88
CA VAL A 91 -2.70 5.99 -7.74
C VAL A 91 -3.02 7.31 -8.38
N ASP A 92 -2.87 7.37 -9.70
CA ASP A 92 -3.11 8.56 -10.49
C ASP A 92 -4.56 9.03 -10.34
N GLN A 93 -4.73 10.33 -10.11
CA GLN A 93 -6.01 11.01 -9.93
C GLN A 93 -6.23 12.09 -11.00
N GLY A 94 -5.36 12.16 -12.02
CA GLY A 94 -5.45 13.12 -13.10
C GLY A 94 -6.73 12.97 -13.94
N ALA A 95 -7.06 14.02 -14.69
CA ALA A 95 -8.27 14.07 -15.49
C ALA A 95 -8.37 12.97 -16.56
N SER A 96 -7.24 12.59 -17.15
CA SER A 96 -7.12 11.47 -18.09
C SER A 96 -7.66 10.15 -17.53
N MET A 97 -7.51 9.92 -16.21
CA MET A 97 -8.01 8.71 -15.55
C MET A 97 -9.54 8.67 -15.49
N ARG A 98 -10.27 9.77 -15.70
CA ARG A 98 -11.73 9.79 -15.73
C ARG A 98 -12.32 9.45 -17.10
N PHE A 99 -11.46 9.19 -18.10
CA PHE A 99 -11.91 8.73 -19.41
C PHE A 99 -12.59 7.36 -19.33
N THR A 100 -13.61 7.17 -20.17
CA THR A 100 -14.28 5.90 -20.47
C THR A 100 -14.84 5.96 -21.88
N SER A 101 -14.66 4.93 -22.70
CA SER A 101 -15.19 4.90 -24.07
C SER A 101 -16.67 4.56 -24.16
N ASP A 102 -17.21 3.93 -23.12
CA ASP A 102 -18.59 3.46 -23.06
C ASP A 102 -19.19 3.81 -21.69
N ALA A 103 -20.43 4.32 -21.68
CA ALA A 103 -21.13 4.67 -20.44
C ALA A 103 -21.41 3.46 -19.53
N ASN A 104 -21.36 2.24 -20.08
CA ASN A 104 -21.50 0.99 -19.32
C ASN A 104 -20.18 0.51 -18.70
N LEU A 105 -19.04 1.13 -19.07
CA LEU A 105 -17.75 0.82 -18.49
C LEU A 105 -17.44 1.76 -17.32
N PRO A 106 -16.80 1.26 -16.24
CA PRO A 106 -16.29 2.12 -15.19
C PRO A 106 -15.12 2.96 -15.71
N GLN A 107 -14.97 4.18 -15.20
CA GLN A 107 -13.80 5.02 -15.48
C GLN A 107 -12.50 4.34 -15.04
N LYS A 108 -11.38 4.65 -15.71
CA LYS A 108 -10.06 4.11 -15.36
C LYS A 108 -9.68 4.39 -13.90
N ALA A 109 -10.01 5.59 -13.41
CA ALA A 109 -9.80 6.04 -12.04
C ALA A 109 -10.48 5.11 -11.03
N ASP A 110 -11.70 4.65 -11.32
CA ASP A 110 -12.45 3.77 -10.43
C ASP A 110 -11.77 2.40 -10.29
N ARG A 111 -11.27 1.87 -11.40
CA ARG A 111 -10.49 0.63 -11.42
C ARG A 111 -9.16 0.81 -10.69
N ALA A 112 -8.44 1.90 -10.96
CA ALA A 112 -7.15 2.20 -10.34
C ALA A 112 -7.26 2.35 -8.81
N ARG A 113 -8.27 3.09 -8.33
CA ARG A 113 -8.56 3.27 -6.89
C ARG A 113 -8.92 1.96 -6.20
N LEU A 114 -9.79 1.16 -6.83
CA LEU A 114 -10.20 -0.14 -6.30
C LEU A 114 -8.99 -1.09 -6.18
N LEU A 115 -8.19 -1.20 -7.24
CA LEU A 115 -6.98 -2.02 -7.25
C LEU A 115 -5.97 -1.54 -6.20
N GLY A 116 -5.69 -0.23 -6.16
CA GLY A 116 -4.75 0.35 -5.21
C GLY A 116 -5.14 0.11 -3.76
N LEU A 117 -6.43 0.27 -3.42
CA LEU A 117 -6.91 0.05 -2.07
C LEU A 117 -6.99 -1.45 -1.71
N ALA A 118 -7.39 -2.32 -2.65
CA ALA A 118 -7.40 -3.76 -2.45
C ALA A 118 -5.98 -4.29 -2.19
N ILE A 119 -4.98 -3.82 -2.97
CA ILE A 119 -3.57 -4.12 -2.75
C ILE A 119 -3.12 -3.66 -1.35
N ALA A 120 -3.49 -2.44 -0.94
CA ALA A 120 -3.17 -1.93 0.39
C ALA A 120 -3.74 -2.80 1.51
N ILE A 121 -4.98 -3.28 1.37
CA ILE A 121 -5.63 -4.18 2.32
C ILE A 121 -4.89 -5.53 2.37
N LEU A 122 -4.55 -6.11 1.22
CA LEU A 122 -3.82 -7.39 1.16
C LEU A 122 -2.42 -7.31 1.78
N LEU A 123 -1.70 -6.22 1.54
CA LEU A 123 -0.40 -5.93 2.14
C LEU A 123 -0.52 -5.76 3.66
N GLN A 124 -1.51 -5.01 4.13
CA GLN A 124 -1.72 -4.83 5.56
C GLN A 124 -2.09 -6.14 6.26
N ARG A 125 -2.88 -7.01 5.63
CA ARG A 125 -3.17 -8.37 6.14
C ARG A 125 -1.91 -9.22 6.31
N ALA A 126 -0.86 -8.95 5.53
CA ALA A 126 0.44 -9.59 5.66
C ALA A 126 1.37 -8.92 6.69
N GLY A 127 0.88 -7.92 7.43
CA GLY A 127 1.66 -7.15 8.41
C GLY A 127 2.50 -6.03 7.80
N GLU A 128 2.35 -5.72 6.51
CA GLU A 128 3.12 -4.67 5.85
C GLU A 128 2.56 -3.26 6.18
N ARG A 129 3.44 -2.25 6.13
CA ARG A 129 3.08 -0.83 6.29
C ARG A 129 2.78 -0.23 4.92
N VAL A 130 1.63 0.41 4.75
CA VAL A 130 1.18 0.97 3.48
C VAL A 130 0.92 2.46 3.59
N GLY A 131 1.25 3.24 2.56
CA GLY A 131 1.05 4.69 2.51
C GLY A 131 1.25 5.23 1.11
N LEU A 132 1.13 6.54 0.93
CA LEU A 132 1.36 7.19 -0.35
C LEU A 132 2.85 7.48 -0.58
N THR A 133 3.25 7.62 -1.84
CA THR A 133 4.52 8.28 -2.18
C THR A 133 4.54 9.71 -1.66
N GLY A 134 5.71 10.19 -1.26
CA GLY A 134 5.87 11.55 -0.77
C GLY A 134 5.53 11.68 0.72
N THR A 135 4.97 12.83 1.10
CA THR A 135 4.86 13.22 2.53
C THR A 135 3.44 13.22 3.06
N ALA A 136 2.43 13.25 2.19
CA ALA A 136 1.04 13.43 2.58
C ALA A 136 0.50 12.32 3.51
N LEU A 137 0.87 11.07 3.23
CA LEU A 137 0.40 9.93 4.01
C LEU A 137 1.49 8.84 4.10
N PRO A 138 2.47 8.97 5.01
CA PRO A 138 3.57 8.03 5.11
C PRO A 138 3.09 6.60 5.46
N PRO A 139 3.84 5.55 5.09
CA PRO A 139 3.45 4.16 5.37
C PRO A 139 3.26 3.85 6.86
N ARG A 140 2.06 3.35 7.18
CA ARG A 140 1.67 2.90 8.53
C ARG A 140 0.82 1.63 8.42
N SER A 141 0.56 1.00 9.55
CA SER A 141 -0.33 -0.16 9.66
C SER A 141 -1.67 0.25 10.29
N GLY A 142 -2.67 -0.62 10.21
CA GLY A 142 -3.95 -0.48 10.91
C GLY A 142 -5.11 0.02 10.03
N ALA A 143 -6.33 -0.29 10.44
CA ALA A 143 -7.55 0.02 9.67
C ALA A 143 -7.75 1.52 9.41
N VAL A 144 -7.29 2.39 10.31
CA VAL A 144 -7.32 3.85 10.13
C VAL A 144 -6.49 4.28 8.92
N GLN A 145 -5.38 3.59 8.64
CA GLN A 145 -4.54 3.90 7.48
C GLN A 145 -5.27 3.59 6.16
N ILE A 146 -6.00 2.47 6.08
CA ILE A 146 -6.82 2.13 4.90
C ILE A 146 -7.93 3.14 4.69
N GLN A 147 -8.58 3.58 5.77
CA GLN A 147 -9.59 4.62 5.70
C GLN A 147 -9.02 5.92 5.10
N ARG A 148 -7.84 6.35 5.57
CA ARG A 148 -7.16 7.54 5.03
C ARG A 148 -6.72 7.36 3.58
N LEU A 149 -6.25 6.17 3.19
CA LEU A 149 -5.92 5.87 1.81
C LEU A 149 -7.17 5.96 0.92
N ALA A 150 -8.30 5.41 1.35
CA ALA A 150 -9.57 5.51 0.63
C ALA A 150 -10.01 6.98 0.45
N GLU A 151 -9.88 7.79 1.50
CA GLU A 151 -10.17 9.23 1.45
C GLU A 151 -9.25 9.99 0.49
N MET A 152 -7.96 9.66 0.48
CA MET A 152 -6.99 10.29 -0.43
C MET A 152 -7.21 9.87 -1.88
N PHE A 153 -7.56 8.61 -2.12
CA PHE A 153 -7.85 8.10 -3.46
C PHE A 153 -9.15 8.64 -4.05
N CYS A 154 -10.11 9.08 -3.23
CA CYS A 154 -11.34 9.74 -3.71
C CYS A 154 -11.19 11.27 -3.88
N LYS A 155 -9.96 11.80 -3.96
CA LYS A 155 -9.72 13.21 -4.30
C LYS A 155 -9.26 13.27 -5.75
N ASP A 156 -10.12 13.78 -6.62
CA ASP A 156 -9.76 14.05 -8.01
C ASP A 156 -8.75 15.19 -8.09
N ASP A 157 -7.82 15.08 -9.03
CA ASP A 157 -7.01 16.20 -9.47
C ASP A 157 -7.66 16.83 -10.71
N THR A 158 -7.58 18.16 -10.79
CA THR A 158 -8.04 18.92 -11.96
C THR A 158 -7.00 18.95 -13.06
N ALA A 159 -5.74 18.67 -12.75
CA ALA A 159 -4.70 18.54 -13.77
C ALA A 159 -4.91 17.29 -14.63
N ASP A 160 -4.52 17.35 -15.90
CA ASP A 160 -4.57 16.21 -16.82
C ASP A 160 -3.82 14.99 -16.32
N TYR A 161 -2.67 15.26 -15.68
CA TYR A 161 -1.77 14.25 -15.17
C TYR A 161 -1.08 14.74 -13.89
N ALA A 162 -1.18 13.96 -12.82
CA ALA A 162 -0.63 14.32 -11.51
C ALA A 162 0.52 13.38 -11.14
N PRO A 163 1.79 13.75 -11.42
CA PRO A 163 2.92 12.84 -11.24
C PRO A 163 3.16 12.49 -9.75
N PRO A 164 3.76 11.33 -9.45
CA PRO A 164 4.04 10.90 -8.08
C PRO A 164 4.94 11.87 -7.32
N GLU A 165 4.55 12.20 -6.08
CA GLU A 165 5.38 13.01 -5.20
C GLU A 165 6.65 12.24 -4.78
N HIS A 166 7.81 12.80 -5.08
CA HIS A 166 9.11 12.12 -4.94
C HIS A 166 9.99 12.66 -3.80
N ARG A 167 9.51 13.62 -2.99
CA ARG A 167 10.32 14.32 -1.97
C ARG A 167 10.68 13.45 -0.76
N ALA A 168 9.99 12.33 -0.52
CA ALA A 168 10.18 11.47 0.64
C ALA A 168 10.12 9.96 0.34
N MET A 169 10.85 9.50 -0.69
CA MET A 169 10.97 8.07 -0.98
C MET A 169 11.72 7.32 0.14
N ILE A 170 11.10 6.32 0.74
CA ILE A 170 11.73 5.55 1.82
C ILE A 170 12.79 4.59 1.24
N PRO A 171 14.05 4.60 1.71
CA PRO A 171 15.08 3.68 1.23
C PRO A 171 14.68 2.21 1.37
N GLN A 172 15.01 1.42 0.35
CA GLN A 172 14.74 -0.04 0.27
C GLN A 172 13.27 -0.45 0.44
N ALA A 173 12.33 0.51 0.38
CA ALA A 173 10.90 0.24 0.42
C ALA A 173 10.43 -0.46 -0.87
N ARG A 174 9.16 -0.88 -0.86
CA ARG A 174 8.46 -1.26 -2.09
C ARG A 174 7.59 -0.13 -2.59
N ALA A 175 7.29 -0.15 -3.88
CA ALA A 175 6.37 0.79 -4.50
C ALA A 175 5.36 0.11 -5.43
N VAL A 176 4.14 0.63 -5.49
CA VAL A 176 3.12 0.24 -6.47
C VAL A 176 2.54 1.51 -7.07
N PHE A 177 2.76 1.71 -8.37
CA PHE A 177 2.32 2.89 -9.10
C PHE A 177 1.24 2.46 -10.09
N ILE A 178 0.09 3.14 -10.09
CA ILE A 178 -1.08 2.78 -10.91
C ILE A 178 -1.51 4.02 -11.69
N SER A 179 -1.45 3.95 -13.01
CA SER A 179 -1.76 5.06 -13.93
C SER A 179 -1.98 4.52 -15.34
N ASP A 180 -2.51 5.35 -16.23
CA ASP A 180 -2.43 5.12 -17.67
C ASP A 180 -1.03 5.48 -18.24
N PHE A 181 -0.20 6.23 -17.51
CA PHE A 181 1.12 6.69 -17.98
C PHE A 181 1.08 7.37 -19.36
N MET A 182 -0.07 7.95 -19.75
CA MET A 182 -0.25 8.57 -21.08
C MET A 182 0.02 10.08 -21.09
N GLY A 183 0.23 10.68 -19.92
CA GLY A 183 0.64 12.09 -19.77
C GLY A 183 2.15 12.32 -19.93
N ASP A 184 2.63 13.49 -19.47
CA ASP A 184 4.06 13.79 -19.45
C ASP A 184 4.82 12.84 -18.50
N LEU A 185 5.63 11.97 -19.10
CA LEU A 185 6.44 10.99 -18.39
C LEU A 185 7.61 11.61 -17.61
N GLY A 186 7.94 12.89 -17.82
CA GLY A 186 9.07 13.55 -17.15
C GLY A 186 8.96 13.47 -15.62
N GLY A 187 7.78 13.75 -15.07
CA GLY A 187 7.51 13.68 -13.63
C GLY A 187 7.60 12.25 -13.07
N VAL A 188 7.06 11.27 -13.80
CA VAL A 188 7.11 9.85 -13.42
C VAL A 188 8.54 9.33 -13.45
N THR A 189 9.25 9.61 -14.54
CA THR A 189 10.65 9.21 -14.74
C THR A 189 11.51 9.73 -13.62
N LEU A 190 11.38 11.02 -13.26
CA LEU A 190 12.09 11.63 -12.14
C LEU A 190 11.82 10.91 -10.81
N ALA A 191 10.56 10.59 -10.54
CA ALA A 191 10.18 9.88 -9.31
C ALA A 191 10.73 8.45 -9.28
N LEU A 192 10.69 7.74 -10.41
CA LEU A 192 11.23 6.38 -10.55
C LEU A 192 12.75 6.36 -10.42
N THR A 193 13.46 7.32 -11.03
CA THR A 193 14.91 7.47 -10.85
C THR A 193 15.25 7.69 -9.38
N LYS A 194 14.57 8.62 -8.69
CA LYS A 194 14.79 8.86 -7.25
C LYS A 194 14.46 7.65 -6.38
N ALA A 195 13.45 6.86 -6.77
CA ALA A 195 13.09 5.62 -6.09
C ALA A 195 14.19 4.55 -6.29
N ALA A 196 14.67 4.38 -7.53
CA ALA A 196 15.74 3.45 -7.88
C ALA A 196 17.06 3.78 -7.17
N ASP A 197 17.45 5.06 -7.12
CA ASP A 197 18.65 5.53 -6.40
C ASP A 197 18.61 5.19 -4.90
N ARG A 198 17.41 5.06 -4.33
CA ARG A 198 17.19 4.67 -2.93
C ARG A 198 16.96 3.17 -2.74
N GLY A 199 17.13 2.37 -3.80
CA GLY A 199 16.93 0.93 -3.79
C GLY A 199 15.46 0.52 -3.64
N VAL A 200 14.51 1.42 -3.91
CA VAL A 200 13.08 1.09 -3.95
C VAL A 200 12.83 0.18 -5.15
N ARG A 201 12.04 -0.87 -4.93
CA ARG A 201 11.66 -1.83 -5.98
C ARG A 201 10.15 -1.96 -6.01
N GLY A 202 9.55 -2.14 -7.17
CA GLY A 202 8.10 -2.06 -7.25
C GLY A 202 7.50 -2.57 -8.53
N VAL A 203 6.22 -2.26 -8.68
CA VAL A 203 5.41 -2.60 -9.86
C VAL A 203 4.79 -1.32 -10.40
N LEU A 204 4.80 -1.19 -11.73
CA LEU A 204 3.96 -0.25 -12.46
C LEU A 204 2.75 -1.02 -12.97
N CYS A 205 1.55 -0.54 -12.68
CA CYS A 205 0.30 -1.11 -13.15
C CYS A 205 -0.32 -0.13 -14.15
N HIS A 206 -0.29 -0.51 -15.42
CA HIS A 206 -0.84 0.25 -16.51
C HIS A 206 -2.35 -0.01 -16.61
N VAL A 207 -3.16 1.05 -16.53
CA VAL A 207 -4.63 0.96 -16.60
C VAL A 207 -5.11 1.68 -17.84
N LEU A 208 -5.72 0.95 -18.76
CA LEU A 208 -6.23 1.46 -20.03
C LEU A 208 -7.73 1.21 -20.16
N ASP A 209 -8.40 2.09 -20.88
CA ASP A 209 -9.74 1.85 -21.41
C ASP A 209 -9.66 0.94 -22.66
N PRO A 210 -10.65 0.08 -22.94
CA PRO A 210 -10.60 -0.82 -24.11
C PRO A 210 -10.41 -0.11 -25.45
N SER A 211 -10.89 1.13 -25.61
CA SER A 211 -10.66 1.92 -26.81
C SER A 211 -9.25 2.48 -26.91
N GLU A 212 -8.56 2.70 -25.79
CA GLU A 212 -7.16 3.11 -25.75
C GLU A 212 -6.24 1.95 -26.14
N GLU A 213 -6.63 0.71 -25.80
CA GLU A 213 -5.91 -0.51 -26.20
C GLU A 213 -6.19 -0.91 -27.66
N ALA A 214 -7.46 -1.01 -28.05
CA ALA A 214 -7.85 -1.41 -29.41
C ALA A 214 -7.62 -0.30 -30.45
N PHE A 215 -7.57 0.95 -29.98
CA PHE A 215 -7.33 2.16 -30.76
C PHE A 215 -8.10 2.24 -32.09
N PRO A 216 -9.46 2.15 -32.08
CA PRO A 216 -10.28 2.08 -33.29
C PRO A 216 -10.53 3.44 -33.96
N PHE A 217 -9.62 4.40 -33.78
CA PHE A 217 -9.75 5.76 -34.31
C PHE A 217 -9.04 5.87 -35.66
N SER A 218 -9.74 6.40 -36.67
CA SER A 218 -9.19 6.60 -38.02
C SER A 218 -9.26 8.07 -38.43
N GLY A 219 -8.22 8.54 -39.12
CA GLY A 219 -8.15 9.93 -39.60
C GLY A 219 -7.41 10.86 -38.63
N ARG A 220 -7.63 12.16 -38.76
CA ARG A 220 -7.04 13.17 -37.87
C ARG A 220 -7.96 13.36 -36.67
N THR A 221 -7.54 12.83 -35.52
CA THR A 221 -8.27 12.92 -34.26
C THR A 221 -7.38 13.59 -33.22
N ILE A 222 -7.96 14.53 -32.46
CA ILE A 222 -7.32 15.17 -31.30
C ILE A 222 -7.97 14.56 -30.06
N PHE A 223 -7.15 14.18 -29.07
CA PHE A 223 -7.60 13.62 -27.80
C PHE A 223 -7.37 14.64 -26.70
N GLU A 224 -8.37 14.82 -25.85
CA GLU A 224 -8.36 15.77 -24.73
C GLU A 224 -8.91 15.06 -23.47
N SER A 225 -8.42 15.42 -22.30
CA SER A 225 -8.92 14.89 -21.02
C SER A 225 -10.32 15.43 -20.69
N VAL A 226 -10.99 14.76 -19.74
CA VAL A 226 -12.35 15.11 -19.25
C VAL A 226 -12.37 16.17 -18.15
#